data_AF-A0A3S3QDE2-F1
#
_entry.id   AF-A0A3S3QDE2-F1
#
_cell.length_a   1.000
_cell.length_b   1.000
_cell.length_c   1.000
_cell.angle_alpha   90.00
_cell.angle_beta   90.00
_cell.angle_gamma   90.00
#
_symmetry.space_group_name_H-M   'P 1'
#
loop_
_entity.id
_entity.type
_entity.pdbx_description
1 polymer ?
#
loop_
_entity_poly.entity_id
_entity_poly.type
_entity_poly.pdbx_seq_one_letter_code
_entity_poly.pdbx_strand_id
1 'polypeptide(L)'
;MSSVSINSLKLKGIAVKRILEDYRGARDNIIEAQRIFPDLENVAQMFLVCDKLCAADVQFPGCGIDWYWVLQLHPSADDFDIVSQYKKLAALLEPIKNKFPGTVTAIKFY
;
A
#
# COMPACT_ATOMS: atom_id res chain seq x y z
N MET A 1 -3.95 13.84 -30.89
CA MET A 1 -3.86 12.94 -29.72
C MET A 1 -2.38 12.84 -29.33
N SER A 2 -2.00 13.54 -28.28
CA SER A 2 -0.61 13.87 -27.94
C SER A 2 0.12 12.66 -27.34
N SER A 3 1.35 12.38 -27.82
CA SER A 3 2.24 11.31 -27.34
C SER A 3 2.46 11.28 -25.82
N VAL A 4 2.25 12.41 -25.15
CA VAL A 4 2.31 12.58 -23.70
C VAL A 4 1.29 11.68 -22.97
N SER A 5 0.07 11.50 -23.51
CA SER A 5 -1.00 10.70 -22.87
C SER A 5 -0.74 9.18 -22.91
N ILE A 6 0.00 8.71 -23.92
CA ILE A 6 0.29 7.28 -24.09
C ILE A 6 1.44 6.87 -23.15
N ASN A 7 2.49 7.67 -23.06
CA ASN A 7 3.61 7.40 -22.16
C ASN A 7 3.19 7.46 -20.68
N SER A 8 2.27 8.35 -20.33
CA SER A 8 1.75 8.49 -18.96
C SER A 8 0.89 7.30 -18.52
N LEU A 9 0.04 6.77 -19.40
CA LEU A 9 -0.69 5.52 -19.13
C LEU A 9 0.25 4.32 -19.00
N LYS A 10 1.32 4.29 -19.79
CA LYS A 10 2.33 3.21 -19.76
C LYS A 10 3.16 3.25 -18.48
N LEU A 11 3.58 4.45 -18.05
CA LEU A 11 4.25 4.67 -16.77
C LEU A 11 3.34 4.31 -15.59
N LYS A 12 2.06 4.71 -15.62
CA LYS A 12 1.06 4.30 -14.63
C LYS A 12 0.96 2.76 -14.57
N GLY A 13 0.89 2.08 -15.72
CA GLY A 13 0.83 0.63 -15.79
C GLY A 13 2.10 -0.09 -15.32
N ILE A 14 3.30 0.46 -15.61
CA ILE A 14 4.58 -0.11 -15.17
C ILE A 14 4.79 0.09 -13.67
N ALA A 15 4.47 1.29 -13.15
CA ALA A 15 4.49 1.59 -11.72
C ALA A 15 3.58 0.60 -10.97
N VAL A 16 2.34 0.43 -11.45
CA VAL A 16 1.31 -0.51 -10.95
C VAL A 16 1.77 -1.98 -11.01
N LYS A 17 2.49 -2.40 -12.05
CA LYS A 17 2.94 -3.80 -12.20
C LYS A 17 4.12 -4.17 -11.30
N ARG A 18 5.03 -3.24 -10.99
CA ARG A 18 6.19 -3.47 -10.09
C ARG A 18 5.82 -3.53 -8.60
N ILE A 19 4.62 -3.08 -8.24
CA ILE A 19 4.14 -3.05 -6.85
C ILE A 19 4.06 -4.44 -6.23
N LEU A 20 3.88 -5.48 -7.03
CA LEU A 20 3.74 -6.85 -6.53
C LEU A 20 5.09 -7.54 -6.23
N GLU A 21 6.21 -6.97 -6.67
CA GLU A 21 7.54 -7.57 -6.56
C GLU A 21 8.51 -6.72 -5.72
N ASP A 22 8.30 -5.39 -5.65
CA ASP A 22 9.11 -4.46 -4.85
C ASP A 22 8.22 -3.36 -4.26
N TYR A 23 7.73 -3.59 -3.04
CA TYR A 23 6.86 -2.64 -2.33
C TYR A 23 7.58 -1.34 -1.94
N ARG A 24 8.91 -1.35 -1.77
CA ARG A 24 9.70 -0.15 -1.48
C ARG A 24 9.88 0.69 -2.74
N GLY A 25 10.25 0.05 -3.85
CA GLY A 25 10.27 0.71 -5.16
C GLY A 25 8.90 1.21 -5.61
N ALA A 26 7.82 0.53 -5.22
CA ALA A 26 6.44 1.00 -5.44
C ALA A 26 6.18 2.34 -4.74
N ARG A 27 6.66 2.49 -3.51
CA ARG A 27 6.57 3.72 -2.72
C ARG A 27 7.21 4.90 -3.44
N ASP A 28 8.43 4.72 -3.95
CA ASP A 28 9.14 5.76 -4.70
C ASP A 28 8.44 6.11 -6.01
N ASN A 29 7.88 5.10 -6.70
CA ASN A 29 7.08 5.33 -7.90
C ASN A 29 5.79 6.09 -7.64
N ILE A 30 5.13 5.90 -6.48
CA ILE A 30 3.96 6.70 -6.08
C ILE A 30 4.35 8.16 -5.87
N ILE A 31 5.49 8.42 -5.22
CA ILE A 31 6.01 9.79 -5.03
C ILE A 31 6.23 10.47 -6.40
N GLU A 32 6.91 9.78 -7.31
CA GLU A 32 7.16 10.32 -8.65
C GLU A 32 5.87 10.49 -9.45
N ALA A 33 4.93 9.55 -9.35
CA ALA A 33 3.63 9.66 -9.99
C ALA A 33 2.82 10.85 -9.46
N GLN A 34 2.83 11.11 -8.14
CA GLN A 34 2.17 12.28 -7.56
C GLN A 34 2.85 13.59 -7.99
N ARG A 35 4.17 13.60 -8.15
CA ARG A 35 4.90 14.76 -8.67
C ARG A 35 4.49 15.11 -10.11
N ILE A 36 4.28 14.10 -10.95
CA ILE A 36 3.86 14.27 -12.36
C ILE A 36 2.35 14.55 -12.45
N PHE A 37 1.55 13.94 -11.57
CA PHE A 37 0.09 14.05 -11.50
C PHE A 37 -0.33 14.51 -10.11
N PRO A 38 -0.33 15.83 -9.84
CA PRO A 38 -0.71 16.36 -8.51
C PRO A 38 -2.12 15.93 -8.07
N ASP A 39 -3.04 15.72 -9.02
CA ASP A 39 -4.42 15.28 -8.79
C ASP A 39 -4.57 13.75 -8.67
N LEU A 40 -3.48 13.02 -8.48
CA LEU A 40 -3.53 11.57 -8.31
C LEU A 40 -4.34 11.21 -7.07
N GLU A 41 -5.51 10.63 -7.29
CA GLU A 41 -6.39 10.21 -6.20
C GLU A 41 -5.84 9.01 -5.44
N ASN A 42 -6.18 8.94 -4.15
CA ASN A 42 -5.93 7.82 -3.25
C ASN A 42 -4.45 7.52 -2.93
N VAL A 43 -3.55 8.50 -3.12
CA VAL A 43 -2.11 8.34 -2.84
C VAL A 43 -1.84 7.83 -1.41
N ALA A 44 -2.56 8.35 -0.41
CA ALA A 44 -2.40 7.90 0.97
C ALA A 44 -2.74 6.42 1.15
N GLN A 45 -3.81 5.94 0.50
CA GLN A 45 -4.21 4.53 0.53
C GLN A 45 -3.20 3.66 -0.23
N MET A 46 -2.63 4.15 -1.34
CA MET A 46 -1.57 3.44 -2.06
C MET A 46 -0.32 3.27 -1.19
N PHE A 47 0.09 4.31 -0.47
CA PHE A 47 1.17 4.21 0.52
C PHE A 47 0.85 3.19 1.61
N LEU A 48 -0.39 3.20 2.13
CA LEU A 48 -0.81 2.23 3.14
C LEU A 48 -0.70 0.78 2.65
N VAL A 49 -1.06 0.50 1.40
CA VAL A 49 -0.88 -0.84 0.79
C VAL A 49 0.60 -1.20 0.72
N CYS A 50 1.46 -0.29 0.25
CA CYS A 50 2.90 -0.53 0.16
C CYS A 50 3.54 -0.77 1.54
N ASP A 51 3.26 0.10 2.52
CA ASP A 51 3.83 0.00 3.86
C ASP A 51 3.40 -1.30 4.55
N LYS A 52 2.11 -1.67 4.40
CA LYS A 52 1.58 -2.90 4.98
C LYS A 52 2.23 -4.15 4.38
N LEU A 53 2.33 -4.22 3.06
CA LEU A 53 2.93 -5.38 2.39
C LEU A 53 4.44 -5.45 2.62
N CYS A 54 5.14 -4.31 2.71
CA CYS A 54 6.52 -4.25 3.19
C CYS A 54 6.67 -4.86 4.58
N ALA A 55 5.83 -4.46 5.54
CA ALA A 55 5.90 -4.95 6.90
C ALA A 55 5.60 -6.46 6.99
N ALA A 56 4.63 -6.94 6.20
CA ALA A 56 4.28 -8.37 6.13
C ALA A 56 5.36 -9.24 5.46
N ASP A 57 6.18 -8.66 4.58
CA ASP A 57 7.30 -9.34 3.92
C ASP A 57 8.53 -9.48 4.84
N VAL A 58 8.64 -8.64 5.88
CA VAL A 58 9.70 -8.76 6.88
C VAL A 58 9.33 -9.86 7.89
N GLN A 59 9.86 -11.06 7.65
CA GLN A 59 9.79 -12.15 8.62
C GLN A 59 11.08 -12.22 9.42
N PHE A 60 10.94 -12.17 10.75
CA PHE A 60 12.06 -12.44 11.65
C PHE A 60 12.18 -13.96 11.87
N PRO A 61 13.36 -14.57 11.64
CA PRO A 61 13.56 -16.00 11.85
C PRO A 61 13.09 -16.41 13.25
N GLY A 62 12.12 -17.32 13.32
CA GLY A 62 11.55 -17.84 14.58
C GLY A 62 10.52 -16.95 15.28
N CYS A 63 10.27 -15.71 14.83
CA CYS A 63 9.28 -14.79 15.43
C CYS A 63 8.03 -14.57 14.56
N GLY A 64 8.07 -14.90 13.26
CA GLY A 64 6.94 -14.68 12.36
C GLY A 64 6.75 -13.21 11.97
N ILE A 65 5.51 -12.82 11.68
CA ILE A 65 5.13 -11.46 11.26
C ILE A 65 4.92 -10.57 12.49
N ASP A 66 5.48 -9.37 12.46
CA ASP A 66 5.21 -8.33 13.46
C ASP A 66 3.89 -7.62 13.14
N TRP A 67 2.81 -8.08 13.78
CA TRP A 67 1.46 -7.53 13.57
C TRP A 67 1.30 -6.09 14.07
N TYR A 68 2.08 -5.66 15.07
CA TYR A 68 2.05 -4.27 15.53
C TYR A 68 2.64 -3.36 14.46
N TRP A 69 3.74 -3.77 13.82
CA TRP A 69 4.29 -3.03 12.69
C TRP A 69 3.33 -3.00 11.49
N VAL A 70 2.71 -4.14 11.16
CA VAL A 70 1.72 -4.25 10.06
C VAL A 70 0.50 -3.34 10.29
N LEU A 71 0.02 -3.21 11.53
CA LEU A 71 -1.11 -2.36 11.90
C LEU A 71 -0.69 -0.91 12.20
N GLN A 72 0.60 -0.60 12.19
CA GLN A 72 1.18 0.69 12.57
C GLN A 72 0.82 1.09 14.01
N LEU A 73 0.89 0.13 14.92
CA LEU A 73 0.61 0.29 16.34
C LEU A 73 1.88 0.17 17.17
N HIS A 74 1.86 0.79 18.35
CA HIS A 74 2.90 0.57 19.35
C HIS A 74 2.73 -0.82 20.00
N PRO A 75 3.80 -1.51 20.41
CA PRO A 75 3.70 -2.82 21.08
C PRO A 75 2.93 -2.81 22.41
N SER A 76 2.61 -1.64 22.95
CA SER A 76 1.77 -1.49 24.15
C SER A 76 0.27 -1.32 23.84
N ALA A 77 -0.12 -1.39 22.56
CA ALA A 77 -1.52 -1.29 22.15
C ALA A 77 -2.31 -2.48 22.71
N ASP A 78 -3.53 -2.20 23.17
CA ASP A 78 -4.42 -3.23 23.68
C ASP A 78 -5.32 -3.83 22.59
N ASP A 79 -6.14 -4.81 22.96
CA ASP A 79 -7.06 -5.48 22.03
C ASP A 79 -8.06 -4.50 21.39
N PHE A 80 -8.45 -3.44 22.10
CA PHE A 80 -9.37 -2.43 21.58
C PHE A 80 -8.68 -1.59 20.50
N ASP A 81 -7.44 -1.15 20.74
CA ASP A 81 -6.62 -0.42 19.77
C ASP A 81 -6.41 -1.25 18.50
N ILE A 82 -6.10 -2.54 18.65
CA ILE A 82 -5.90 -3.49 17.54
C ILE A 82 -7.17 -3.60 16.70
N VAL A 83 -8.32 -3.88 17.33
CA VAL A 83 -9.60 -4.03 16.61
C VAL A 83 -10.06 -2.73 15.96
N SER A 84 -9.85 -1.60 16.63
CA SER A 84 -10.19 -0.27 16.10
C SER A 84 -9.35 0.06 14.87
N GLN A 85 -8.04 -0.12 14.96
CA GLN A 85 -7.11 0.15 13.88
C GLN A 85 -7.32 -0.81 12.70
N TYR A 86 -7.57 -2.10 12.96
CA TYR A 86 -7.98 -3.06 11.94
C TYR A 86 -9.15 -2.53 11.10
N LYS A 87 -10.24 -2.12 11.77
CA LYS A 87 -11.47 -1.68 11.08
C LYS A 87 -11.24 -0.43 10.27
N LYS A 88 -10.47 0.51 10.84
CA LYS A 88 -10.09 1.75 10.17
C LYS A 88 -9.30 1.48 8.90
N LEU A 89 -8.26 0.65 8.97
CA LEU A 89 -7.41 0.39 7.83
C LEU A 89 -8.14 -0.40 6.73
N ALA A 90 -8.96 -1.39 7.10
CA ALA A 90 -9.81 -2.10 6.14
C ALA A 90 -10.78 -1.15 5.41
N ALA A 91 -11.45 -0.24 6.14
CA ALA A 91 -12.35 0.75 5.56
C ALA A 91 -11.63 1.73 4.62
N LEU A 92 -10.36 2.07 4.89
CA LEU A 92 -9.56 2.93 4.01
C LEU A 92 -9.18 2.25 2.70
N LEU A 93 -8.95 0.93 2.71
CA LEU A 93 -8.51 0.19 1.53
C LEU A 93 -9.66 -0.31 0.65
N GLU A 94 -10.85 -0.52 1.22
CA GLU A 94 -12.01 -1.04 0.50
C GLU A 94 -12.35 -0.26 -0.80
N PRO A 95 -12.32 1.09 -0.84
CA PRO A 95 -12.64 1.88 -2.04
C PRO A 95 -11.64 1.71 -3.19
N ILE A 96 -10.43 1.24 -2.90
CA ILE A 96 -9.33 1.12 -3.89
C ILE A 96 -8.98 -0.32 -4.26
N LYS A 97 -9.70 -1.32 -3.73
CA LYS A 97 -9.40 -2.76 -3.91
C LYS A 97 -9.24 -3.21 -5.37
N ASN A 98 -9.98 -2.58 -6.28
CA ASN A 98 -9.95 -2.88 -7.72
C ASN A 98 -9.15 -1.85 -8.54
N LYS A 99 -8.64 -0.79 -7.89
CA LYS A 99 -7.95 0.34 -8.54
C LYS A 99 -6.44 0.28 -8.40
N PHE A 100 -5.95 -0.41 -7.37
CA PHE A 100 -4.52 -0.50 -7.05
C PHE A 100 -4.12 -1.95 -6.73
N PRO A 101 -3.11 -2.51 -7.41
CA PRO A 101 -2.64 -3.87 -7.15
C PRO A 101 -2.14 -4.06 -5.73
N GLY A 102 -2.23 -5.28 -5.24
CA GLY A 102 -1.83 -5.61 -3.87
C GLY A 102 -2.85 -5.19 -2.81
N THR A 103 -3.83 -4.32 -3.11
CA THR A 103 -4.83 -3.89 -2.12
C THR A 103 -5.63 -5.07 -1.55
N VAL A 104 -6.09 -5.99 -2.40
CA VAL A 104 -6.80 -7.19 -1.91
C VAL A 104 -5.90 -8.05 -1.01
N THR A 105 -4.62 -8.17 -1.34
CA THR A 105 -3.63 -8.89 -0.52
C THR A 105 -3.39 -8.15 0.81
N ALA A 106 -3.24 -6.83 0.78
CA ALA A 106 -3.12 -6.00 1.98
C ALA A 106 -4.35 -6.13 2.86
N ILE A 107 -5.55 -6.21 2.29
CA ILE A 107 -6.79 -6.46 3.05
C ILE A 107 -6.79 -7.85 3.69
N LYS A 108 -6.18 -8.87 3.06
CA LYS A 108 -6.11 -10.23 3.63
C LYS A 108 -5.12 -10.38 4.79
N PHE A 109 -4.10 -9.53 4.86
CA PHE A 109 -3.21 -9.45 6.02
C PHE A 109 -3.87 -8.73 7.20
N TYR A 110 -5.20 -8.68 7.28
CA TYR A 110 -5.93 -8.17 8.44
C TYR A 110 -6.52 -9.36 9.18
#